data_AF-A0A519LSS4-F1
#
_entry.id   AF-A0A519LSS4-F1
#
_cell.length_a   1.000
_cell.length_b   1.000
_cell.length_c   1.000
_cell.angle_alpha   90.00
_cell.angle_beta   90.00
_cell.angle_gamma   90.00
#
_symmetry.space_group_name_H-M   'P 1'
#
loop_
_entity.id
_entity.type
_entity.pdbx_description
1 polymer ?
#
loop_
_entity_poly.entity_id
_entity_poly.type
_entity_poly.pdbx_seq_one_letter_code
_entity_poly.pdbx_strand_id
1 'polypeptide(L)' 'MKRIVLFLVLSICIESAAAVIFTVTNNLNDGAGSLRDAIEKANANGTTDVDYIYFNLPGSTLVDVTIP' A
#
# COMPACT_ATOMS: atom_id res chain seq x y z
N MET A 1 15.89 -20.22 -31.51
CA MET A 1 15.31 -18.86 -31.37
C MET A 1 13.97 -18.86 -30.62
N LYS A 2 12.98 -19.72 -30.96
CA LYS A 2 11.67 -19.78 -30.27
C LYS A 2 11.74 -19.96 -28.73
N ARG A 3 12.65 -20.82 -28.24
CA ARG A 3 12.86 -21.04 -26.80
C ARG A 3 13.43 -19.82 -26.07
N ILE A 4 14.31 -19.06 -26.73
CA ILE A 4 14.89 -17.83 -26.18
C ILE A 4 13.83 -16.74 -26.09
N VAL A 5 13.02 -16.59 -27.13
CA VAL A 5 11.88 -15.64 -27.13
C VAL A 5 10.88 -15.98 -26.02
N LEU A 6 10.57 -17.26 -25.82
CA LEU A 6 9.68 -17.71 -24.73
C LEU A 6 10.26 -17.38 -23.34
N PHE A 7 11.55 -17.62 -23.12
CA PHE A 7 12.23 -17.26 -21.87
C PHE A 7 12.21 -15.74 -21.64
N LEU A 8 12.43 -14.94 -22.69
CA LEU A 8 12.41 -13.48 -22.59
C LEU A 8 11.01 -12.94 -22.25
N VAL A 9 9.97 -13.55 -22.80
CA VAL A 9 8.56 -13.21 -22.50
C VAL A 9 8.20 -13.58 -21.07
N LEU A 10 8.63 -14.73 -20.55
CA LEU A 10 8.37 -15.13 -19.16
C LEU A 10 9.09 -14.24 -18.14
N SER A 11 10.32 -13.79 -18.44
CA SER A 11 11.10 -12.94 -17.52
C SER A 11 10.56 -11.50 -17.39
N ILE A 12 9.77 -11.01 -18.34
CA ILE A 12 9.11 -9.70 -18.26
C ILE A 12 7.96 -9.67 -17.24
N CYS A 13 7.44 -10.84 -16.83
CA CYS A 13 6.30 -10.95 -15.90
C CYS A 13 6.71 -11.02 -14.41
N ILE A 14 7.97 -10.72 -14.08
CA ILE A 14 8.42 -10.71 -12.69
C ILE A 14 8.07 -9.35 -12.08
N GLU A 15 6.85 -9.22 -11.56
CA GLU A 15 6.51 -8.10 -10.71
C GLU A 15 7.13 -8.32 -9.33
N SER A 16 8.02 -7.41 -8.91
CA SER A 16 8.57 -7.43 -7.56
C SER A 16 7.52 -6.94 -6.58
N ALA A 17 6.81 -7.87 -5.93
CA ALA A 17 6.11 -7.54 -4.70
C ALA A 17 7.17 -7.24 -3.63
N ALA A 18 7.06 -6.07 -3.01
CA ALA A 18 7.86 -5.71 -1.86
C ALA A 18 6.89 -5.33 -0.74
N ALA A 19 7.19 -5.72 0.49
CA ALA A 19 6.46 -5.25 1.66
C ALA A 19 6.52 -3.72 1.71
N VAL A 20 5.35 -3.06 1.58
CA VAL A 20 5.25 -1.60 1.66
C VAL A 20 4.71 -1.21 3.03
N ILE A 21 5.28 -0.13 3.58
CA ILE A 21 4.76 0.53 4.79
C ILE A 21 3.94 1.74 4.35
N PHE A 22 2.68 1.79 4.74
CA PHE A 22 1.80 2.94 4.57
C PHE A 22 1.62 3.63 5.92
N THR A 23 1.76 4.96 5.94
CA THR A 23 1.60 5.75 7.17
C THR A 23 0.38 6.64 7.06
N VAL A 24 -0.57 6.46 7.99
CA VAL A 24 -1.72 7.35 8.18
C VAL A 24 -1.26 8.59 8.97
N THR A 25 -1.52 9.78 8.44
CA THR A 25 -1.04 11.06 9.00
C THR A 25 -2.16 12.04 9.34
N ASN A 26 -3.40 11.74 8.95
CA ASN A 26 -4.57 12.53 9.33
C ASN A 26 -5.81 11.63 9.53
N ASN A 27 -6.82 12.16 10.22
CA ASN A 27 -8.09 11.49 10.50
C ASN A 27 -9.19 11.86 9.49
N LEU A 28 -8.84 12.41 8.32
CA LEU A 28 -9.83 12.69 7.29
C LEU A 28 -10.43 11.37 6.79
N ASN A 29 -11.71 11.40 6.39
CA ASN A 29 -12.40 10.22 5.86
C ASN A 29 -11.82 9.74 4.51
N ASP A 30 -11.23 10.65 3.73
CA ASP A 30 -10.58 10.38 2.47
C ASP A 30 -9.39 11.33 2.22
N GLY A 31 -8.74 11.17 1.05
CA GLY A 31 -7.61 12.00 0.65
C GLY A 31 -6.27 11.48 1.14
N ALA A 32 -5.21 12.10 0.64
CA ALA A 32 -3.83 11.66 0.89
C ALA A 32 -3.52 11.62 2.39
N GLY A 33 -2.98 10.50 2.87
CA GLY A 33 -2.61 10.31 4.27
C GLY A 33 -3.75 9.89 5.20
N SER A 34 -4.97 9.69 4.67
CA SER A 34 -6.08 9.09 5.41
C SER A 34 -5.93 7.56 5.54
N LEU A 35 -6.71 6.95 6.45
CA LEU A 35 -6.80 5.50 6.54
C LEU A 35 -7.34 4.86 5.25
N ARG A 36 -8.30 5.53 4.58
CA ARG A 36 -8.87 5.05 3.31
C ARG A 36 -7.81 4.99 2.22
N ASP A 37 -7.02 6.06 2.06
CA ASP A 37 -5.91 6.11 1.10
C ASP A 37 -4.87 5.01 1.38
N ALA A 38 -4.51 4.76 2.65
CA ALA A 38 -3.59 3.69 3.01
C ALA A 38 -4.14 2.29 2.66
N ILE A 39 -5.42 2.03 2.91
CA ILE A 39 -6.07 0.74 2.58
C ILE A 39 -6.16 0.55 1.06
N GLU A 40 -6.52 1.59 0.31
CA GLU A 40 -6.58 1.53 -1.15
C GLU A 40 -5.21 1.22 -1.77
N LYS A 41 -4.15 1.85 -1.25
CA LYS A 41 -2.77 1.56 -1.67
C LYS A 41 -2.32 0.15 -1.31
N ALA A 42 -2.62 -0.33 -0.10
CA ALA A 42 -2.31 -1.70 0.31
C ALA A 42 -3.03 -2.73 -0.57
N ASN A 43 -4.33 -2.53 -0.83
CA ASN A 43 -5.08 -3.39 -1.75
C ASN A 43 -4.52 -3.39 -3.18
N ALA A 44 -3.91 -2.29 -3.62
CA ALA A 44 -3.28 -2.18 -4.92
C ALA A 44 -1.86 -2.78 -4.97
N ASN A 45 -1.18 -2.96 -3.83
CA ASN A 45 0.19 -3.48 -3.77
C ASN A 45 0.27 -5.01 -3.97
N GLY A 46 -0.86 -5.72 -3.82
CA GLY A 46 -0.97 -7.16 -4.01
C GLY A 46 -1.07 -7.93 -2.69
N THR A 47 -0.81 -9.25 -2.72
CA THR A 47 -0.99 -10.14 -1.56
C THR A 47 0.18 -11.09 -1.31
N THR A 48 1.27 -10.96 -2.09
CA THR A 48 2.45 -11.83 -1.98
C THR A 48 3.19 -11.61 -0.66
N ASP A 49 3.28 -10.35 -0.24
CA ASP A 49 3.90 -9.93 1.02
C ASP A 49 2.86 -9.22 1.90
N VAL A 50 3.13 -9.18 3.21
CA VAL A 50 2.31 -8.45 4.17
C VAL A 50 2.65 -6.96 4.11
N ASP A 51 1.62 -6.14 3.88
CA ASP A 51 1.71 -4.69 4.04
C ASP A 51 1.43 -4.27 5.48
N TYR A 52 2.14 -3.23 5.93
CA TYR A 52 1.95 -2.65 7.26
C TYR A 52 1.37 -1.25 7.16
N ILE A 53 0.29 -1.00 7.90
CA ILE A 53 -0.28 0.34 8.06
C ILE A 53 0.06 0.82 9.48
N TYR A 54 0.90 1.86 9.56
CA TYR A 54 1.22 2.54 10.82
C TYR A 54 0.49 3.87 10.94
N PHE A 55 0.26 4.29 12.18
CA PHE A 55 -0.43 5.53 12.50
C PHE A 55 0.55 6.53 13.08
N ASN A 56 0.68 7.68 12.42
CA ASN A 56 1.42 8.85 12.88
C ASN A 56 0.49 10.08 12.83
N LEU A 57 -0.63 9.98 13.57
CA LEU A 57 -1.61 11.04 13.69
C LEU A 57 -1.10 12.13 14.64
N PRO A 58 -1.36 13.42 14.35
CA PRO A 58 -1.12 14.49 15.31
C PRO A 58 -2.13 14.39 16.46
N GLY A 59 -1.72 14.73 17.68
CA GLY A 59 -2.61 14.77 18.84
C GLY A 59 -2.85 13.40 19.49
N SER A 60 -3.67 13.41 20.53
CA SER A 60 -3.95 12.23 21.35
C SER A 60 -5.36 12.23 21.96
N THR A 61 -6.21 13.18 21.55
CA THR A 61 -7.61 13.21 21.97
C THR A 61 -8.44 12.26 21.11
N LEU A 62 -9.64 11.91 21.58
CA LEU A 62 -10.56 11.09 20.79
C LEU A 62 -10.90 11.74 19.44
N VAL A 63 -11.02 13.07 19.40
CA VAL A 63 -11.32 13.80 18.16
C VAL A 63 -10.16 13.65 17.16
N ASP A 64 -8.92 13.70 17.63
CA ASP A 64 -7.72 13.61 16.77
C ASP A 64 -7.58 12.22 16.10
N VAL A 65 -8.14 11.17 16.71
CA VAL A 65 -8.04 9.79 16.22
C VAL A 65 -9.36 9.22 15.69
N THR A 66 -10.43 10.01 15.71
CA THR A 66 -11.75 9.65 15.18
C THR A 66 -11.89 10.21 13.77
N ILE A 67 -12.34 9.38 12.84
CA ILE A 67 -12.77 9.83 11.52
C ILE A 67 -14.14 10.52 11.70
N PRO A 68 -14.28 11.81 11.36
CA PRO A 68 -15.52 12.56 11.51
C PRO A 68 -16.60 12.15 10.51
#